data_AF-A0A7S2NUV4-F1
#
_entry.id   AF-A0A7S2NUV4-F1
#
_cell.length_a   1.000
_cell.length_b   1.000
_cell.length_c   1.000
_cell.angle_alpha   90.00
_cell.angle_beta   90.00
_cell.angle_gamma   90.00
#
_symmetry.space_group_name_H-M   'P 1'
#
loop_
_entity.id
_entity.type
_entity.pdbx_description
1 polymer ?
#
loop_
_entity_poly.entity_id
_entity_poly.type
_entity_poly.pdbx_seq_one_letter_code
_entity_poly.pdbx_strand_id
1 'polypeptide(L)'
;EAQAVRSLVKEDRRAAPRFVGAMAHRYSVAPVALAEGAVVPEMVKLKLARDAALAEEKEKACAAKEKEAAEQREALKKRTQEYEKEYADTQKQLVDLRREAKLGGNFFVEPEAKLIFIVRIVGIIKLSPKPRKVLQLLRLRQLHN
;
A
#
# COMPACT_ATOMS: atom_id res chain seq x y z
N GLU A 1 -6.16 3.73 -34.00
CA GLU A 1 -5.80 2.42 -33.40
C GLU A 1 -5.27 2.51 -31.95
N ALA A 2 -4.51 3.53 -31.56
CA ALA A 2 -3.98 3.65 -30.19
C ALA A 2 -5.00 3.96 -29.06
N GLN A 3 -6.21 4.44 -29.40
CA GLN A 3 -7.28 4.66 -28.41
C GLN A 3 -8.08 3.39 -28.07
N ALA A 4 -8.11 2.39 -28.97
CA ALA A 4 -8.88 1.15 -28.78
C ALA A 4 -8.16 0.13 -27.88
N VAL A 5 -6.83 0.18 -27.80
CA VAL A 5 -6.04 -0.70 -26.92
C VAL A 5 -6.13 -0.26 -25.44
N ARG A 6 -6.48 1.01 -25.18
CA ARG A 6 -6.63 1.55 -23.82
C ARG A 6 -8.01 1.27 -23.20
N SER A 7 -9.00 0.90 -24.01
CA SER A 7 -10.34 0.52 -23.56
C SER A 7 -10.46 -0.96 -23.17
N LEU A 8 -9.60 -1.84 -23.70
CA LEU A 8 -9.64 -3.29 -23.45
C LEU A 8 -8.93 -3.75 -22.17
N VAL A 9 -8.33 -2.84 -21.39
CA VAL A 9 -7.73 -3.15 -20.07
C VAL A 9 -8.62 -2.64 -18.91
N LYS A 10 -9.85 -2.20 -19.23
CA LYS A 10 -10.86 -1.76 -18.26
C LYS A 10 -11.91 -2.81 -17.93
N GLU A 11 -11.65 -4.08 -18.25
CA GLU A 11 -12.48 -5.20 -17.76
C GLU A 11 -12.09 -5.55 -16.32
N ASP A 12 -13.03 -5.28 -15.43
CA ASP A 12 -13.32 -6.05 -14.21
C ASP A 12 -12.19 -6.30 -13.21
N ARG A 13 -11.64 -5.21 -12.67
CA ARG A 13 -11.12 -5.19 -11.29
C ARG A 13 -12.08 -4.54 -10.29
N ARG A 14 -13.38 -4.54 -10.61
CA ARG A 14 -14.46 -4.25 -9.64
C ARG A 14 -14.85 -5.57 -8.96
N ALA A 15 -15.02 -5.50 -7.64
CA ALA A 15 -15.51 -6.58 -6.76
C ALA A 15 -14.53 -7.70 -6.37
N ALA A 16 -13.29 -7.37 -6.02
CA ALA A 16 -12.64 -8.11 -4.94
C ALA A 16 -12.73 -7.23 -3.67
N PRO A 17 -13.23 -7.74 -2.52
CA PRO A 17 -13.25 -6.95 -1.28
C PRO A 17 -11.80 -6.62 -0.92
N ARG A 18 -11.41 -5.36 -1.14
CA ARG A 18 -10.04 -4.86 -0.91
C ARG A 18 -9.81 -4.56 0.56
N PHE A 19 -10.20 -5.46 1.45
CA PHE A 19 -9.66 -5.62 2.79
C PHE A 19 -10.31 -6.85 3.45
N VAL A 20 -9.79 -8.04 3.18
CA VAL A 20 -9.96 -9.15 4.14
C VAL A 20 -8.83 -9.01 5.17
N GLY A 21 -8.80 -7.87 5.87
CA GLY A 21 -8.13 -7.85 7.16
C GLY A 21 -8.91 -8.84 8.01
N ALA A 22 -8.32 -10.02 8.26
CA ALA A 22 -8.98 -11.14 8.93
C ALA A 22 -9.80 -10.60 10.09
N MET A 23 -11.13 -10.61 9.92
CA MET A 23 -12.04 -10.23 10.99
C MET A 23 -11.74 -11.13 12.18
N ALA A 24 -11.86 -10.61 13.40
CA ALA A 24 -11.65 -11.42 14.59
C ALA A 24 -12.43 -12.74 14.47
N HIS A 25 -11.85 -13.86 14.89
CA HIS A 25 -12.43 -15.21 14.73
C HIS A 25 -13.88 -15.34 15.29
N ARG A 26 -14.31 -14.40 16.14
CA ARG A 26 -15.69 -14.27 16.63
C ARG A 26 -16.71 -13.95 15.53
N TYR A 27 -16.26 -13.34 14.44
CA TYR A 27 -17.05 -13.08 13.25
C TYR A 27 -16.98 -14.25 12.23
N SER A 28 -16.36 -15.35 12.65
CA SER A 28 -16.32 -16.72 12.14
C SER A 28 -17.60 -17.49 11.85
N VAL A 29 -18.70 -16.89 11.40
CA VAL A 29 -19.99 -17.60 11.40
C VAL A 29 -20.14 -18.46 10.13
N ALA A 30 -20.19 -19.78 10.28
CA ALA A 30 -20.53 -20.71 9.20
C ALA A 30 -22.05 -20.81 9.05
N PRO A 31 -22.60 -20.86 7.81
CA PRO A 31 -24.03 -21.02 7.62
C PRO A 31 -24.48 -22.40 8.14
N VAL A 32 -25.37 -22.41 9.13
CA VAL A 32 -25.99 -23.64 9.63
C VAL A 32 -27.21 -23.94 8.75
N ALA A 33 -27.06 -24.89 7.83
CA ALA A 33 -28.17 -25.37 6.99
C ALA A 33 -29.13 -26.23 7.84
N LEU A 34 -30.39 -25.81 7.95
CA LEU A 34 -31.45 -26.58 8.59
C LEU A 34 -32.36 -27.17 7.50
N ALA A 35 -32.68 -28.46 7.62
CA ALA A 35 -33.63 -29.13 6.74
C ALA A 35 -35.06 -28.70 7.11
N GLU A 36 -35.83 -28.28 6.11
CA GLU A 36 -37.22 -27.85 6.26
C GLU A 36 -38.08 -29.04 6.72
N GLY A 37 -38.63 -28.96 7.95
CA GLY A 37 -39.56 -29.96 8.50
C GLY A 37 -39.10 -30.68 9.78
N ALA A 38 -37.87 -30.48 10.27
CA ALA A 38 -37.40 -31.06 11.52
C ALA A 38 -37.67 -30.14 12.74
N VAL A 39 -38.02 -30.72 13.90
CA VAL A 39 -38.19 -29.98 15.17
C VAL A 39 -36.84 -29.40 15.58
N VAL A 40 -36.67 -28.08 15.38
CA VAL A 40 -35.41 -27.38 15.68
C VAL A 40 -35.21 -27.30 17.20
N PRO A 41 -34.12 -27.86 17.75
CA PRO A 41 -33.82 -27.77 19.18
C PRO A 41 -33.64 -26.33 19.64
N GLU A 42 -34.04 -26.00 20.89
CA GLU A 42 -33.93 -24.64 21.44
C GLU A 42 -32.51 -24.07 21.39
N MET A 43 -31.50 -24.91 21.64
CA MET A 43 -30.09 -24.54 21.56
C MET A 43 -29.68 -24.03 20.15
N VAL A 44 -30.28 -24.58 19.09
CA VAL A 44 -30.00 -24.15 17.72
C VAL A 44 -30.64 -22.80 17.44
N LYS A 45 -31.85 -22.54 17.94
CA LYS A 45 -32.51 -21.22 17.84
C LYS A 45 -31.68 -20.12 18.51
N LEU A 46 -31.12 -20.40 19.69
CA LEU A 46 -30.23 -19.47 20.40
C LEU A 46 -28.93 -19.20 19.64
N LYS A 47 -28.34 -20.21 18.98
CA LYS A 47 -27.16 -20.03 18.13
C LYS A 47 -27.46 -19.16 16.91
N LEU A 48 -28.57 -19.40 16.22
CA LEU A 48 -29.00 -18.60 15.06
C LEU A 48 -29.23 -17.12 15.44
N ALA A 49 -29.87 -16.86 16.58
CA ALA A 49 -30.08 -15.50 17.06
C ALA A 49 -28.76 -14.76 17.36
N ARG A 50 -27.80 -15.44 17.99
CA ARG A 50 -26.46 -14.90 18.25
C ARG A 50 -25.68 -14.65 16.95
N ASP A 51 -25.75 -15.59 16.03
CA ASP A 51 -25.03 -15.54 14.76
C ASP A 51 -25.60 -14.44 13.83
N ALA A 52 -26.91 -14.17 13.89
CA ALA A 52 -27.56 -13.03 13.24
C ALA A 52 -27.08 -11.69 13.82
N ALA A 53 -27.05 -11.54 15.15
CA ALA A 53 -26.54 -10.33 15.79
C ALA A 53 -25.06 -10.06 15.43
N LEU A 54 -24.22 -11.10 15.42
CA LEU A 54 -22.83 -11.00 15.01
C LEU A 54 -22.68 -10.65 13.52
N ALA A 55 -23.58 -11.10 12.65
CA ALA A 55 -23.57 -10.73 11.22
C ALA A 55 -23.89 -9.24 11.02
N GLU A 56 -24.90 -8.71 11.71
CA GLU A 56 -25.22 -7.28 11.66
C GLU A 56 -24.08 -6.39 12.18
N GLU A 57 -23.40 -6.80 13.25
CA GLU A 57 -22.23 -6.10 13.76
C GLU A 57 -21.06 -6.10 12.77
N LYS A 58 -20.82 -7.22 12.06
CA LYS A 58 -19.81 -7.28 10.99
C LYS A 58 -20.13 -6.31 9.88
N GLU A 59 -21.37 -6.29 9.40
CA GLU A 59 -21.77 -5.42 8.29
C GLU A 59 -21.56 -3.95 8.65
N LYS A 60 -21.92 -3.54 9.88
CA LYS A 60 -21.66 -2.19 10.39
C LYS A 60 -20.15 -1.89 10.47
N ALA A 61 -19.35 -2.83 10.97
CA ALA A 61 -17.91 -2.67 11.09
C ALA A 61 -17.20 -2.64 9.72
N CYS A 62 -17.66 -3.43 8.75
CA CYS A 62 -17.18 -3.41 7.36
C CYS A 62 -17.52 -2.05 6.72
N ALA A 63 -18.77 -1.61 6.83
CA ALA A 63 -19.22 -0.35 6.24
C ALA A 63 -18.47 0.86 6.84
N ALA A 64 -18.14 0.84 8.12
CA ALA A 64 -17.31 1.88 8.74
C ALA A 64 -15.88 1.89 8.17
N LYS A 65 -15.22 0.73 8.10
CA LYS A 65 -13.86 0.61 7.52
C LYS A 65 -13.80 0.98 6.05
N GLU A 66 -14.85 0.67 5.28
CA GLU A 66 -14.93 1.04 3.87
C GLU A 66 -15.00 2.56 3.70
N LYS A 67 -15.74 3.26 4.57
CA LYS A 67 -15.78 4.73 4.58
C LYS A 67 -14.41 5.32 4.95
N GLU A 68 -13.79 4.82 6.02
CA GLU A 68 -12.45 5.27 6.43
C GLU A 68 -11.41 5.03 5.32
N ALA A 69 -11.45 3.88 4.64
CA ALA A 69 -10.55 3.58 3.54
C ALA A 69 -10.80 4.48 2.31
N ALA A 70 -12.07 4.84 2.04
CA ALA A 70 -12.40 5.79 0.99
C ALA A 70 -11.85 7.18 1.29
N GLU A 71 -12.04 7.68 2.51
CA GLU A 71 -11.51 8.97 2.97
C GLU A 71 -9.97 9.00 2.92
N GLN A 72 -9.30 7.95 3.41
CA GLN A 72 -7.84 7.81 3.33
C GLN A 72 -7.35 7.81 1.89
N ARG A 73 -8.07 7.15 0.98
CA ARG A 73 -7.70 7.11 -0.43
C ARG A 73 -7.85 8.48 -1.10
N GLU A 74 -8.88 9.24 -0.76
CA GLU A 74 -9.04 10.61 -1.23
C GLU A 74 -7.93 11.53 -0.71
N ALA A 75 -7.57 11.40 0.57
CA ALA A 75 -6.47 12.13 1.17
C ALA A 75 -5.12 11.79 0.50
N LEU A 76 -4.85 10.50 0.24
CA LEU A 76 -3.67 10.05 -0.48
C LEU A 76 -3.61 10.65 -1.89
N LYS A 77 -4.74 10.65 -2.62
CA LYS A 77 -4.81 11.22 -3.97
C LYS A 77 -4.44 12.72 -3.97
N LYS A 78 -4.94 13.50 -3.02
CA LYS A 78 -4.60 14.92 -2.89
C LYS A 78 -3.11 15.12 -2.61
N ARG A 79 -2.56 14.36 -1.65
CA ARG A 79 -1.12 14.41 -1.32
C ARG A 79 -0.22 14.01 -2.50
N THR A 80 -0.59 12.99 -3.27
CA THR A 80 0.17 12.61 -4.46
C THR A 80 0.25 13.75 -5.48
N GLN A 81 -0.87 14.46 -5.70
CA GLN A 81 -0.89 15.61 -6.60
C GLN A 81 -0.04 16.78 -6.09
N GLU A 82 -0.01 17.01 -4.78
CA GLU A 82 0.85 18.02 -4.16
C GLU A 82 2.32 17.67 -4.36
N TYR A 83 2.74 16.45 -4.03
CA TYR A 83 4.13 16.02 -4.20
C TYR A 83 4.59 16.03 -5.67
N GLU A 84 3.74 15.63 -6.62
CA GLU A 84 4.06 15.71 -8.05
C GLU A 84 4.34 17.16 -8.49
N LYS A 85 3.56 18.13 -8.00
CA LYS A 85 3.80 19.55 -8.26
C LYS A 85 5.10 20.03 -7.63
N GLU A 86 5.33 19.70 -6.36
CA GLU A 86 6.58 20.06 -5.66
C GLU A 86 7.81 19.52 -6.38
N TYR A 87 7.80 18.26 -6.83
CA TYR A 87 8.90 17.69 -7.59
C TYR A 87 9.08 18.37 -8.95
N ALA A 88 7.99 18.67 -9.67
CA ALA A 88 8.08 19.36 -10.96
C ALA A 88 8.63 20.79 -10.80
N ASP A 89 8.18 21.52 -9.79
CA ASP A 89 8.57 22.91 -9.54
C ASP A 89 10.02 23.00 -9.05
N THR A 90 10.44 22.11 -8.15
CA THR A 90 11.85 22.04 -7.72
C THR A 90 12.80 21.72 -8.88
N GLN A 91 12.42 20.82 -9.80
CA GLN A 91 13.22 20.52 -10.99
C GLN A 91 13.31 21.73 -11.93
N LYS A 92 12.20 22.45 -12.15
CA LYS A 92 12.20 23.68 -12.96
C LYS A 92 13.08 24.75 -12.35
N GLN A 93 12.92 25.00 -11.04
CA GLN A 93 13.73 25.98 -10.30
C GLN A 93 15.23 25.68 -10.42
N LEU A 94 15.65 24.41 -10.29
CA LEU A 94 17.05 24.04 -10.48
C LEU A 94 17.56 24.36 -11.90
N VAL A 95 16.75 24.15 -12.93
CA VAL A 95 17.11 24.49 -14.32
C VAL A 95 17.18 26.00 -14.52
N ASP A 96 16.23 26.75 -13.95
CA ASP A 96 16.17 28.20 -14.08
C ASP A 96 17.36 28.86 -13.38
N LEU A 97 17.70 28.42 -12.16
CA LEU A 97 18.89 28.89 -11.43
C LEU A 97 20.19 28.61 -12.20
N ARG A 98 20.32 27.44 -12.83
CA ARG A 98 21.47 27.14 -13.72
C ARG A 98 21.52 28.09 -14.92
N ARG A 99 20.38 28.46 -15.50
CA ARG A 99 20.30 29.39 -16.64
C ARG A 99 20.62 30.82 -16.23
N GLU A 100 20.05 31.30 -15.12
CA GLU A 100 20.33 32.63 -14.56
C GLU A 100 21.81 32.80 -14.24
N ALA A 101 22.44 31.80 -13.60
CA ALA A 101 23.87 31.82 -13.34
C ALA A 101 24.67 31.89 -14.65
N LYS A 102 24.31 31.09 -15.66
CA LYS A 102 24.96 31.11 -16.98
C LYS A 102 24.80 32.46 -17.69
N LEU A 103 23.64 33.10 -17.60
CA LEU A 103 23.38 34.43 -18.17
C LEU A 103 24.19 35.51 -17.44
N GLY A 104 24.29 35.43 -16.12
CA GLY A 104 25.07 36.34 -15.28
C GLY A 104 26.57 36.10 -15.31
N GLY A 105 27.07 35.09 -16.04
CA GLY A 105 28.48 34.70 -16.06
C GLY A 105 28.98 34.08 -14.74
N ASN A 106 28.07 33.70 -13.84
CA ASN A 106 28.36 33.10 -12.55
C ASN A 106 28.21 31.56 -12.59
N PHE A 107 28.75 30.87 -11.60
CA PHE A 107 28.63 29.42 -11.46
C PHE A 107 27.55 29.06 -10.44
N PHE A 108 26.62 28.18 -10.80
CA PHE A 108 25.64 27.62 -9.88
C PHE A 108 26.14 26.28 -9.32
N VAL A 109 26.30 26.21 -7.99
CA VAL A 109 26.67 24.97 -7.30
C VAL A 109 25.40 24.24 -6.89
N GLU A 110 25.25 23.01 -7.37
CA GLU A 110 24.08 22.19 -7.08
C GLU A 110 24.11 21.64 -5.65
N PRO A 111 22.93 21.45 -5.02
CA PRO A 111 22.86 20.85 -3.70
C PRO A 111 23.36 19.40 -3.72
N GLU A 112 24.13 19.02 -2.71
CA GLU A 112 24.61 17.64 -2.56
C GLU A 112 23.45 16.65 -2.30
N ALA A 113 23.59 15.43 -2.83
CA ALA A 113 22.57 14.39 -2.68
C ALA A 113 22.47 13.91 -1.23
N LYS A 114 21.25 13.94 -0.66
CA LYS A 114 21.00 13.58 0.75
C LYS A 114 20.85 12.08 1.00
N LEU A 115 20.42 11.33 -0.01
CA LEU A 115 20.09 9.91 0.09
C LEU A 115 20.89 9.12 -0.94
N ILE A 116 21.29 7.91 -0.55
CA ILE A 116 22.02 6.98 -1.42
C ILE A 116 21.29 5.64 -1.38
N PHE A 117 21.11 5.03 -2.54
CA PHE A 117 20.62 3.66 -2.67
C PHE A 117 21.81 2.71 -2.83
N ILE A 118 21.98 1.78 -1.89
CA ILE A 118 23.13 0.87 -1.85
C ILE A 118 22.65 -0.54 -2.12
N VAL A 119 23.26 -1.21 -3.11
CA VAL A 119 22.98 -2.61 -3.45
C VAL A 119 24.22 -3.45 -3.20
N ARG A 120 24.06 -4.63 -2.62
CA ARG A 120 25.20 -5.54 -2.38
C ARG A 120 25.58 -6.32 -3.64
N ILE A 121 26.78 -6.07 -4.16
CA ILE A 121 27.34 -6.75 -5.35
C ILE A 121 28.27 -7.93 -5.02
N VAL A 122 28.89 -7.94 -3.83
CA VAL A 122 29.81 -9.03 -3.44
C VAL A 122 29.08 -10.05 -2.57
N GLY A 123 29.36 -11.33 -2.81
CA GLY A 123 28.86 -12.45 -2.00
C GLY A 123 29.41 -12.44 -0.57
N ILE A 124 29.23 -13.55 0.16
CA ILE A 124 29.67 -13.66 1.57
C ILE A 124 31.13 -14.13 1.68
N ILE A 125 31.58 -14.92 0.70
CA ILE A 125 32.89 -15.57 0.70
C ILE A 125 33.99 -14.55 0.41
N LYS A 126 35.17 -14.72 1.04
CA LYS A 126 36.37 -13.86 0.89
C LYS A 126 36.20 -12.39 1.32
N LEU A 127 35.25 -12.08 2.19
CA LEU A 127 35.17 -10.77 2.85
C LEU A 127 35.93 -10.76 4.18
N SER A 128 36.77 -9.75 4.38
CA SER A 128 37.39 -9.49 5.68
C SER A 128 36.34 -9.07 6.72
N PRO A 129 36.61 -9.28 8.02
CA PRO A 129 35.60 -9.08 9.07
C PRO A 129 35.12 -7.62 9.19
N LYS A 130 35.98 -6.63 8.91
CA LYS A 130 35.63 -5.20 8.95
C LYS A 130 34.52 -4.82 7.95
N PRO A 131 34.71 -4.99 6.62
CA PRO A 131 33.66 -4.70 5.63
C PRO A 131 32.43 -5.59 5.81
N ARG A 132 32.60 -6.85 6.23
CA ARG A 132 31.47 -7.72 6.59
C ARG A 132 30.60 -7.11 7.68
N LYS A 133 31.21 -6.47 8.69
CA LYS A 133 30.47 -5.80 9.77
C LYS A 133 29.78 -4.51 9.30
N VAL A 134 30.43 -3.73 8.43
CA VAL A 134 29.81 -2.53 7.83
C VAL A 134 28.55 -2.89 7.04
N LEU A 135 28.60 -3.93 6.21
CA LEU A 135 27.44 -4.41 5.46
C LEU A 135 26.31 -4.90 6.38
N GLN A 136 26.64 -5.50 7.53
CA GLN A 136 25.63 -5.88 8.52
C GLN A 136 24.93 -4.67 9.15
N LEU A 137 25.66 -3.58 9.43
CA LEU A 137 25.08 -2.34 9.95
C LEU A 137 24.16 -1.66 8.93
N LEU A 138 24.55 -1.68 7.65
CA LEU A 138 23.72 -1.23 6.53
C LEU A 138 22.56 -2.20 6.21
N ARG A 139 22.45 -3.33 6.92
CA ARG A 139 21.45 -4.39 6.72
C ARG A 139 21.53 -5.13 5.37
N LEU A 140 22.69 -5.07 4.71
CA LEU A 140 22.98 -5.73 3.43
C LEU A 140 23.52 -7.16 3.64
N ARG A 141 22.65 -8.10 4.02
CA ARG A 141 23.05 -9.47 4.40
C ARG A 141 23.18 -10.43 3.21
N GLN A 142 22.34 -10.26 2.19
CA GLN A 142 22.29 -11.13 1.01
C GLN A 142 22.84 -10.42 -0.21
N LEU A 143 23.20 -11.20 -1.23
CA LEU A 143 23.59 -10.68 -2.53
C LEU A 143 22.36 -10.08 -3.22
N HIS A 144 22.51 -8.92 -3.87
CA HIS A 144 21.42 -8.17 -4.50
C HIS A 144 20.28 -7.77 -3.55
N ASN A 145 20.58 -7.69 -2.24
CA ASN A 145 19.79 -6.86 -1.33
C ASN A 145 19.97 -5.39 -1.65
#